data_AF-A0A7S1M8R3-F1
#
_entry.id   AF-A0A7S1M8R3-F1
#
_cell.length_a   1.000
_cell.length_b   1.000
_cell.length_c   1.000
_cell.angle_alpha   90.00
_cell.angle_beta   90.00
_cell.angle_gamma   90.00
#
_symmetry.space_group_name_H-M   'P 1'
#
loop_
_entity.id
_entity.type
_entity.pdbx_description
1 polymer ?
#
loop_
_entity_poly.entity_id
_entity_poly.type
_entity_poly.pdbx_seq_one_letter_code
_entity_poly.pdbx_strand_id
1 'polypeptide(L)'
;DQKYLDDATALCNQKADDFKSRQALRAEEVKTLEQAVEIISGSTVAGAGERNLPALLQARARSGTALAQLQGGQRSPLQDRIASFLAERARLSGSRLLSQVSQR
;
A
#
# COMPACT_ATOMS: atom_id res chain seq x y z
N ASP A 1 25.79 16.02 46.44
CA ASP A 1 25.84 14.55 46.34
C ASP A 1 24.56 13.87 46.75
N GLN A 2 24.02 14.08 47.97
CA GLN A 2 22.78 13.40 48.40
C GLN A 2 21.60 13.59 47.44
N LYS A 3 21.32 14.83 47.02
CA LYS A 3 20.25 15.13 46.06
C LYS A 3 20.41 14.35 44.74
N TYR A 4 21.64 14.22 44.24
CA TYR A 4 21.91 13.48 43.01
C TYR A 4 21.67 11.98 43.17
N LEU A 5 22.04 11.41 44.34
CA LEU A 5 21.76 10.01 44.66
C LEU A 5 20.25 9.75 44.79
N ASP A 6 19.51 10.66 45.41
CA ASP A 6 18.06 10.56 45.56
C ASP A 6 17.37 10.63 44.18
N ASP A 7 17.76 11.59 43.35
CA ASP A 7 17.25 11.75 41.98
C ASP A 7 17.58 10.53 41.10
N ALA A 8 18.81 9.99 41.21
CA ALA A 8 19.23 8.80 40.47
C ALA A 8 18.46 7.54 40.92
N THR A 9 18.20 7.40 42.21
CA THR A 9 17.42 6.29 42.77
C THR A 9 15.96 6.37 42.33
N ALA A 10 15.36 7.56 42.39
CA ALA A 10 14.00 7.80 41.91
C ALA A 10 13.87 7.47 40.41
N LEU A 11 14.83 7.91 39.59
CA LEU A 11 14.85 7.62 38.16
C LEU A 11 15.00 6.11 37.87
N CYS A 12 15.82 5.41 38.66
CA CYS A 12 16.02 3.97 38.52
C CYS A 12 14.70 3.22 38.78
N ASN A 13 14.00 3.56 39.86
CA ASN A 13 12.71 2.96 40.20
C ASN A 13 11.67 3.24 39.12
N GLN A 14 11.56 4.49 38.67
CA GLN A 14 10.64 4.86 37.61
C GLN A 14 10.91 4.07 36.32
N LYS A 15 12.17 3.98 35.89
CA LYS A 15 12.54 3.23 34.69
C LYS A 15 12.28 1.73 34.83
N ALA A 16 12.48 1.17 36.03
CA ALA A 16 12.21 -0.23 36.29
C ALA A 16 10.70 -0.54 36.18
N ASP A 17 9.86 0.33 36.72
CA ASP A 17 8.41 0.18 36.66
C ASP A 17 7.87 0.39 35.24
N ASP A 18 8.37 1.41 34.53
CA ASP A 18 8.07 1.64 33.13
C ASP A 18 8.46 0.42 32.26
N PHE A 19 9.62 -0.19 32.53
CA PHE A 19 10.06 -1.37 31.81
C PHE A 19 9.15 -2.56 32.06
N LYS A 20 8.76 -2.83 33.32
CA LYS A 20 7.82 -3.92 33.64
C LYS A 20 6.46 -3.72 32.97
N SER A 21 5.94 -2.51 33.00
CA SER A 21 4.68 -2.14 32.33
C SER A 21 4.76 -2.40 30.83
N ARG A 22 5.84 -1.97 30.17
CA ARG A 22 6.07 -2.20 28.73
C ARG A 22 6.25 -3.68 28.40
N GLN A 23 6.89 -4.47 29.27
CA GLN A 23 7.03 -5.91 29.06
C GLN A 23 5.69 -6.64 29.14
N ALA A 24 4.81 -6.23 30.05
CA ALA A 24 3.44 -6.77 30.12
C ALA A 24 2.66 -6.43 28.84
N LEU A 25 2.66 -5.17 28.41
CA LEU A 25 2.02 -4.74 27.16
C LEU A 25 2.57 -5.49 25.94
N ARG A 26 3.90 -5.68 25.87
CA ARG A 26 4.53 -6.41 24.76
C ARG A 26 4.09 -7.86 24.69
N ALA A 27 3.90 -8.52 25.83
CA ALA A 27 3.38 -9.89 25.87
C ALA A 27 1.93 -9.96 25.34
N GLU A 28 1.10 -8.99 25.69
CA GLU A 28 -0.27 -8.88 25.17
C GLU A 28 -0.31 -8.57 23.66
N GLU A 29 0.58 -7.69 23.19
CA GLU A 29 0.74 -7.40 21.75
C GLU A 29 1.12 -8.66 20.97
N VAL A 30 2.09 -9.44 21.45
CA VAL A 30 2.53 -10.68 20.79
C VAL A 30 1.38 -11.68 20.72
N LYS A 31 0.65 -11.89 21.82
CA LYS A 31 -0.52 -12.77 21.85
C LYS A 31 -1.59 -12.32 20.85
N THR A 32 -1.81 -11.01 20.74
CA THR A 32 -2.80 -10.45 19.79
C THR A 32 -2.37 -10.69 18.34
N LEU A 33 -1.08 -10.53 18.03
CA LEU A 33 -0.54 -10.81 16.70
C LEU A 33 -0.62 -12.30 16.35
N GLU A 34 -0.33 -13.18 17.29
CA GLU A 34 -0.48 -14.63 17.12
C GLU A 34 -1.94 -15.00 16.79
N GLN A 35 -2.88 -14.43 17.53
CA GLN A 35 -4.31 -14.65 17.26
C GLN A 35 -4.75 -14.09 15.90
N ALA A 36 -4.21 -12.94 15.47
CA ALA A 36 -4.48 -12.40 14.14
C ALA A 36 -3.96 -13.33 13.04
N VAL A 37 -2.76 -13.89 13.20
CA VAL A 37 -2.20 -14.87 12.27
C VAL A 37 -3.05 -16.14 12.22
N GLU A 38 -3.51 -16.63 13.37
CA GLU A 38 -4.43 -17.79 13.44
C GLU A 38 -5.72 -17.53 12.66
N ILE A 39 -6.37 -16.38 12.85
CA ILE A 39 -7.60 -16.03 12.13
C ILE A 39 -7.37 -15.94 10.62
N ILE A 40 -6.28 -15.32 10.19
CA ILE A 40 -5.96 -15.15 8.76
C ILE A 40 -5.59 -16.48 8.11
N SER A 41 -4.88 -17.35 8.83
CA SER A 41 -4.52 -18.69 8.36
C SER A 41 -5.65 -19.72 8.46
N GLY A 42 -6.70 -19.40 9.23
CA GLY A 42 -7.88 -20.23 9.36
C GLY A 42 -8.54 -20.55 8.02
N SER A 43 -9.11 -21.75 7.91
CA SER A 43 -9.66 -22.31 6.66
C SER A 43 -10.79 -21.49 6.02
N THR A 44 -11.41 -20.57 6.77
CA THR A 44 -12.43 -19.63 6.28
C THR A 44 -11.85 -18.46 5.49
N VAL A 45 -10.61 -18.05 5.78
CA VAL A 45 -9.94 -16.89 5.16
C VAL A 45 -8.82 -17.35 4.23
N ALA A 46 -8.14 -18.45 4.55
CA ALA A 46 -7.14 -19.08 3.71
C ALA A 46 -7.72 -19.44 2.33
N GLY A 47 -7.03 -19.04 1.26
CA GLY A 47 -7.45 -19.27 -0.12
C GLY A 47 -8.64 -18.45 -0.62
N ALA A 48 -9.25 -17.58 0.20
CA ALA A 48 -10.26 -16.63 -0.27
C ALA A 48 -9.69 -15.65 -1.32
N GLY A 49 -8.42 -15.26 -1.15
CA GLY A 49 -7.70 -14.48 -2.17
C GLY A 49 -7.59 -15.24 -3.49
N GLU A 50 -7.08 -16.48 -3.46
CA GLU A 50 -6.94 -17.33 -4.65
C GLU A 50 -8.28 -17.62 -5.32
N ARG A 51 -9.35 -17.80 -4.56
CA ARG A 51 -10.69 -18.05 -5.10
C ARG A 51 -11.32 -16.81 -5.75
N ASN A 52 -11.21 -15.65 -5.12
CA ASN A 52 -11.98 -14.47 -5.50
C ASN A 52 -11.18 -13.47 -6.36
N LEU A 53 -9.85 -13.39 -6.25
CA LEU A 53 -9.03 -12.45 -7.03
C LEU A 53 -9.03 -12.74 -8.54
N PRO A 54 -8.94 -14.00 -9.03
CA PRO A 54 -9.03 -14.28 -10.46
C PRO A 54 -10.38 -13.88 -11.06
N ALA A 55 -11.47 -14.07 -10.31
CA ALA A 55 -12.80 -13.64 -10.72
C ALA A 55 -12.90 -12.11 -10.86
N LEU A 56 -12.21 -11.35 -10.00
CA LEU A 56 -12.14 -9.89 -10.09
C LEU A 56 -11.29 -9.41 -11.29
N LEU A 57 -10.21 -10.11 -11.63
CA LEU A 57 -9.44 -9.82 -12.84
C LEU A 57 -10.25 -10.07 -14.12
N GLN A 58 -11.06 -11.13 -14.15
CA GLN A 58 -11.99 -11.37 -15.24
C GLN A 58 -13.12 -10.34 -15.28
N ALA A 59 -13.62 -9.88 -14.13
CA ALA A 59 -14.57 -8.77 -14.08
C ALA A 59 -13.95 -7.49 -14.64
N ARG A 60 -12.67 -7.21 -14.40
CA ARG A 60 -11.95 -6.08 -15.03
C ARG A 60 -11.79 -6.25 -16.54
N ALA A 61 -11.54 -7.47 -17.02
CA ALA A 61 -11.46 -7.78 -18.44
C ALA A 61 -12.82 -7.70 -19.16
N ARG A 62 -13.91 -8.17 -18.52
CA ARG A 62 -15.29 -8.08 -19.03
C ARG A 62 -15.89 -6.68 -18.89
N SER A 63 -15.49 -5.94 -17.85
CA SER A 63 -15.88 -4.54 -17.66
C SER A 63 -15.05 -3.58 -18.52
N GLY A 64 -13.96 -4.06 -19.13
CA GLY A 64 -13.14 -3.28 -20.06
C GLY A 64 -13.86 -2.92 -21.36
N THR A 65 -14.82 -3.74 -21.83
CA THR A 65 -15.64 -3.43 -23.02
C THR A 65 -16.91 -2.68 -22.65
N ALA A 66 -17.54 -3.00 -21.52
CA ALA A 66 -18.75 -2.31 -21.04
C ALA A 66 -18.48 -0.88 -20.55
N LEU A 67 -17.32 -0.63 -19.92
CA LEU A 67 -16.88 0.73 -19.53
C LEU A 67 -16.13 1.47 -20.64
N ALA A 68 -15.69 0.80 -21.72
CA ALA A 68 -15.10 1.48 -22.88
C ALA A 68 -16.11 2.41 -23.58
N GLN A 69 -17.41 2.08 -23.54
CA GLN A 69 -18.47 2.95 -24.04
C GLN A 69 -18.72 4.17 -23.14
N LEU A 70 -18.32 4.11 -21.86
CA LEU A 70 -18.36 5.23 -20.91
C LEU A 70 -17.07 6.06 -20.92
N GLN A 71 -15.98 5.53 -21.48
CA GLN A 71 -14.81 6.32 -21.90
C GLN A 71 -15.05 7.03 -23.25
N GLY A 72 -16.31 7.28 -23.61
CA GLY A 72 -16.73 8.15 -24.70
C GLY A 72 -16.42 9.63 -24.46
N GLY A 73 -15.25 9.95 -23.91
CA GLY A 73 -14.63 11.26 -24.09
C GLY A 73 -13.99 11.26 -25.46
N GLN A 74 -14.71 11.78 -26.46
CA GLN A 74 -14.26 11.97 -27.84
C GLN A 74 -12.79 12.43 -27.88
N ARG A 75 -11.87 11.51 -28.20
CA ARG A 75 -10.48 11.87 -28.54
C ARG A 75 -10.59 12.75 -29.78
N SER A 76 -10.32 14.04 -29.62
CA SER A 76 -10.46 14.95 -30.76
C SER A 76 -9.39 14.57 -31.79
N PRO A 77 -9.66 14.70 -33.09
CA PRO A 77 -8.66 14.40 -34.13
C PRO A 77 -7.37 15.23 -33.99
N LEU A 78 -7.41 16.33 -33.21
CA LEU A 78 -6.25 17.11 -32.84
C LEU A 78 -5.38 16.42 -31.76
N GLN A 79 -6.00 15.73 -30.79
CA GLN A 79 -5.28 14.98 -29.76
C GLN A 79 -4.47 13.83 -30.36
N ASP A 80 -4.99 13.14 -31.38
CA ASP A 80 -4.25 12.08 -32.07
C ASP A 80 -3.00 12.62 -32.79
N ARG A 81 -3.11 13.80 -33.42
CA ARG A 81 -1.96 14.48 -34.06
C ARG A 81 -0.92 14.95 -33.04
N ILE A 82 -1.37 15.42 -31.88
CA ILE A 82 -0.48 15.81 -30.79
C ILE A 82 0.23 14.58 -30.22
N ALA A 83 -0.49 13.46 -30.02
CA ALA A 83 0.08 12.21 -29.56
C ALA A 83 1.17 11.70 -30.53
N SER A 84 0.92 11.70 -31.84
CA SER A 84 1.92 11.28 -32.83
C SER A 84 3.16 12.17 -32.82
N PHE A 85 2.97 13.49 -32.74
CA PHE A 85 4.08 14.46 -32.69
C PHE A 85 4.93 14.29 -31.42
N LEU A 86 4.29 14.14 -30.25
CA LEU A 86 4.98 13.93 -28.99
C LEU A 86 5.72 12.59 -28.96
N ALA A 87 5.18 11.53 -29.56
CA ALA A 87 5.84 10.24 -29.70
C ALA A 87 7.10 10.33 -30.57
N GLU A 88 7.04 11.04 -31.69
CA GLU A 88 8.20 11.25 -32.56
C GLU A 88 9.28 12.07 -31.86
N ARG A 89 8.89 13.14 -31.16
CA ARG A 89 9.82 13.97 -30.37
C ARG A 89 10.43 13.19 -29.21
N ALA A 90 9.67 12.30 -28.57
CA ALA A 90 10.18 11.43 -27.51
C ALA A 90 11.27 10.48 -28.04
N ARG A 91 11.08 9.92 -29.24
CA ARG A 91 12.08 9.05 -29.89
C ARG A 91 13.36 9.80 -30.22
N LEU A 92 13.25 11.02 -30.75
CA LEU A 92 14.41 11.85 -31.12
C LEU A 92 15.17 12.40 -29.89
N SER A 93 14.45 12.72 -28.82
CA SER A 93 15.04 13.29 -27.59
C SER A 93 15.35 12.25 -26.50
N GLY A 94 14.95 10.99 -26.69
CA GLY A 94 15.05 9.94 -25.68
C GLY A 94 14.18 10.18 -24.43
N SER A 95 13.22 11.10 -24.50
CA SER A 95 12.45 11.53 -23.33
C SER A 95 11.34 10.54 -22.99
N ARG A 96 11.49 9.89 -21.83
CA ARG A 96 10.51 8.95 -21.28
C ARG A 96 9.19 9.61 -20.91
N LEU A 97 9.22 10.87 -20.46
CA LEU A 97 8.02 11.62 -20.10
C LEU A 97 7.15 11.90 -21.33
N LEU A 98 7.76 12.36 -22.43
CA LEU A 98 7.05 12.63 -23.68
C LEU A 98 6.43 11.34 -24.26
N SER A 99 7.13 10.20 -24.15
CA SER A 99 6.60 8.90 -24.57
C SER A 99 5.43 8.41 -23.71
N GLN A 100 5.37 8.78 -22.43
CA GLN A 100 4.26 8.40 -21.56
C GLN A 100 3.04 9.28 -21.81
N VAL A 101 3.26 10.57 -22.07
CA VAL A 101 2.18 11.53 -22.35
C VAL A 101 1.54 11.26 -23.71
N SER A 102 2.30 10.82 -24.72
CA SER A 102 1.75 10.49 -26.04
C SER A 102 0.88 9.23 -26.07
N GLN A 103 0.96 8.37 -25.05
CA GLN A 103 0.17 7.13 -24.96
C GLN A 103 -1.18 7.33 -24.24
N ARG A 104 -1.34 8.47 -23.56
CA ARG A 104 -2.57 8.83 -22.84
C ARG A 104 -3.58 9.50 -23.75
#